data_AF-A0A924UYR9-F1
#
_entry.id   AF-A0A924UYR9-F1
#
_cell.length_a   1.000
_cell.length_b   1.000
_cell.length_c   1.000
_cell.angle_alpha   90.00
_cell.angle_beta   90.00
_cell.angle_gamma   90.00
#
_symmetry.space_group_name_H-M   'P 1'
#
loop_
_entity.id
_entity.type
_entity.pdbx_description
1 polymer ?
#
loop_
_entity_poly.entity_id
_entity_poly.type
_entity_poly.pdbx_seq_one_letter_code
_entity_poly.pdbx_strand_id
1 'polypeptide(L)'
;MERAKAFKDFGNSCFGESNLSTTVYNDLRKQATGLAKQGKFGEAIIKLATVINDGKATALDYNAIGNSYLLTKQYGKAIKFLKEGEKLDNTELLIKLNLAHAYLLNDNYTSAKAIYKEYQSQNVTDSLSWTQKIKQDFAAFKKVGIASNDFERVLKLIDK
;
A
#
# COMPACT_ATOMS: atom_id res chain seq x y z
N MET A 1 31.30 45.22 23.75
CA MET A 1 31.24 43.74 23.69
C MET A 1 30.75 43.32 25.06
N GLU A 2 29.65 42.60 25.23
CA GLU A 2 29.33 41.32 24.61
C GLU A 2 27.83 41.19 24.28
N ARG A 3 27.54 40.63 23.11
CA ARG A 3 26.22 40.09 22.76
C ARG A 3 26.26 38.60 23.09
N ALA A 4 25.56 38.16 24.13
CA ALA A 4 25.23 36.76 24.31
C ALA A 4 23.75 36.57 23.97
N LYS A 5 23.51 35.99 22.80
CA LYS A 5 22.20 35.56 22.30
C LYS A 5 21.61 34.56 23.28
N ALA A 6 20.57 34.96 24.01
CA ALA A 6 19.62 34.00 24.55
C ALA A 6 18.87 33.38 23.36
N PHE A 7 19.21 32.13 23.05
CA PHE A 7 18.43 31.31 22.14
C PHE A 7 17.03 31.19 22.71
N LYS A 8 16.10 31.89 22.05
CA LYS A 8 14.67 31.73 22.24
C LYS A 8 14.37 30.25 22.01
N ASP A 9 13.88 29.59 23.06
CA ASP A 9 13.47 28.20 23.06
C ASP A 9 12.85 27.83 21.72
N PHE A 10 13.50 26.90 21.02
CA PHE A 10 12.82 26.12 20.00
C PHE A 10 11.61 25.54 20.70
N GLY A 11 10.43 25.97 20.27
CA GLY A 11 9.18 25.42 20.73
C GLY A 11 9.26 23.90 20.58
N ASN A 12 9.52 23.24 21.69
CA ASN A 12 8.96 21.95 22.00
C ASN A 12 7.45 22.12 21.95
N SER A 13 6.89 22.23 20.73
CA SER A 13 5.54 21.75 20.52
C SER A 13 5.65 20.23 20.57
N CYS A 14 5.71 19.72 21.80
CA CYS A 14 4.79 18.67 22.18
C CYS A 14 3.39 19.12 21.73
N PHE A 15 3.07 18.90 20.45
CA PHE A 15 1.69 18.72 20.07
C PHE A 15 1.33 17.40 20.73
N GLY A 16 0.86 17.55 21.97
CA GLY A 16 0.36 16.48 22.79
C GLY A 16 -0.59 15.65 21.98
N GLU A 17 -0.49 14.34 22.19
CA GLU A 17 -1.43 13.31 21.81
C GLU A 17 -2.78 13.90 21.39
N SER A 18 -2.95 14.22 20.10
CA SER A 18 -4.30 14.28 19.59
C SER A 18 -4.73 12.83 19.56
N ASN A 19 -5.32 12.37 20.65
CA ASN A 19 -6.29 11.29 20.64
C ASN A 19 -7.45 11.78 19.76
N LEU A 20 -7.20 11.93 18.46
CA LEU A 20 -8.22 11.87 17.45
C LEU A 20 -8.98 10.59 17.80
N SER A 21 -10.25 10.75 18.14
CA SER A 21 -11.07 9.62 18.53
C SER A 21 -11.01 8.57 17.42
N THR A 22 -11.18 7.30 17.74
CA THR A 22 -11.28 6.20 16.75
C THR A 22 -12.18 6.58 15.56
N THR A 23 -13.19 7.41 15.81
CA THR A 23 -14.07 8.03 14.82
C THR A 23 -13.34 8.80 13.72
N VAL A 24 -12.31 9.59 14.05
CA VAL A 24 -11.57 10.40 13.07
C VAL A 24 -10.74 9.52 12.14
N TYR A 25 -10.01 8.53 12.66
CA TYR A 25 -9.23 7.63 11.80
C TYR A 25 -10.14 6.77 10.91
N ASN A 26 -11.30 6.38 11.43
CA ASN A 26 -12.32 5.70 10.62
C ASN A 26 -12.87 6.61 9.52
N ASP A 27 -13.05 7.91 9.78
CA ASP A 27 -13.46 8.87 8.77
C ASP A 27 -12.37 9.07 7.70
N LEU A 28 -11.09 9.21 8.10
CA LEU A 28 -9.96 9.27 7.17
C LEU A 28 -9.89 8.04 6.26
N ARG A 29 -10.10 6.84 6.81
CA ARG A 29 -10.17 5.58 6.03
C ARG A 29 -11.33 5.57 5.03
N LYS A 30 -12.51 6.05 5.44
CA LYS A 30 -13.68 6.18 4.55
C LYS A 30 -13.39 7.17 3.42
N GLN A 31 -12.81 8.33 3.73
CA GLN A 31 -12.39 9.32 2.74
C GLN A 31 -11.37 8.72 1.77
N ALA A 32 -10.32 8.07 2.27
CA ALA A 32 -9.30 7.41 1.44
C ALA A 32 -9.91 6.39 0.49
N THR A 33 -10.83 5.56 1.00
CA THR A 33 -11.56 4.57 0.20
C THR A 33 -12.40 5.23 -0.89
N GLY A 34 -13.12 6.31 -0.55
CA GLY A 34 -13.93 7.07 -1.52
C GLY A 34 -13.09 7.70 -2.61
N LEU A 35 -11.93 8.28 -2.25
CA LEU A 35 -10.97 8.86 -3.18
C LEU A 35 -10.35 7.80 -4.10
N ALA A 36 -9.96 6.65 -3.56
CA ALA A 36 -9.43 5.53 -4.34
C ALA A 36 -10.44 5.01 -5.36
N LYS A 37 -11.73 4.90 -4.98
CA LYS A 37 -12.82 4.54 -5.91
C LYS A 37 -13.02 5.55 -7.05
N GLN A 38 -12.66 6.82 -6.83
CA GLN A 38 -12.67 7.88 -7.84
C GLN A 38 -11.37 7.95 -8.68
N GLY A 39 -10.41 7.06 -8.44
CA GLY A 39 -9.09 7.11 -9.08
C GLY A 39 -8.15 8.19 -8.51
N LYS A 40 -8.55 8.89 -7.44
CA LYS A 40 -7.78 9.96 -6.79
C LYS A 40 -6.78 9.41 -5.77
N PHE A 41 -5.88 8.56 -6.26
CA PHE A 41 -4.93 7.82 -5.40
C PHE A 41 -3.95 8.74 -4.65
N GLY A 42 -3.55 9.87 -5.24
CA GLY A 42 -2.71 10.86 -4.55
C GLY A 42 -3.38 11.45 -3.30
N GLU A 43 -4.66 11.79 -3.39
CA GLU A 43 -5.43 12.29 -2.25
C GLU A 43 -5.68 11.18 -1.21
N ALA A 44 -5.93 9.94 -1.66
CA ALA A 44 -6.07 8.79 -0.77
C ALA A 44 -4.78 8.53 0.04
N ILE A 45 -3.61 8.67 -0.59
CA ILE A 45 -2.30 8.56 0.07
C ILE A 45 -2.17 9.58 1.21
N ILE A 46 -2.59 10.83 1.00
CA ILE A 46 -2.50 11.88 2.04
C ILE A 46 -3.30 11.46 3.28
N LYS A 47 -4.54 10.96 3.10
CA LYS A 47 -5.39 10.52 4.21
C LYS A 47 -4.80 9.32 4.96
N LEU A 48 -4.30 8.33 4.23
CA LEU A 48 -3.69 7.13 4.82
C LEU A 48 -2.35 7.44 5.51
N ALA A 49 -1.57 8.38 4.97
CA ALA A 49 -0.32 8.82 5.58
C ALA A 49 -0.54 9.45 6.95
N THR A 50 -1.63 10.19 7.16
CA THR A 50 -2.00 10.70 8.50
C THR A 50 -2.25 9.54 9.47
N VAL A 51 -3.07 8.54 9.09
CA VAL A 51 -3.35 7.36 9.94
C VAL A 51 -2.06 6.61 10.31
N ILE A 52 -1.12 6.50 9.36
CA ILE A 52 0.17 5.81 9.55
C ILE A 52 1.11 6.63 10.44
N ASN A 53 1.27 7.93 10.18
CA ASN A 53 2.18 8.79 10.94
C ASN A 53 1.76 8.92 12.41
N ASP A 54 0.46 8.84 12.69
CA ASP A 54 -0.07 8.90 14.06
C ASP A 54 -0.02 7.53 14.76
N GLY A 55 0.57 6.51 14.12
CA GLY A 55 0.76 5.17 14.69
C GLY A 55 -0.54 4.38 14.87
N LYS A 56 -1.60 4.72 14.12
CA LYS A 56 -2.93 4.09 14.23
C LYS A 56 -3.27 3.17 13.06
N ALA A 57 -2.32 2.91 12.18
CA ALA A 57 -2.49 2.07 11.01
C ALA A 57 -2.58 0.58 11.36
N THR A 58 -3.46 -0.09 10.64
CA THR A 58 -3.61 -1.55 10.56
C THR A 58 -2.89 -2.09 9.33
N ALA A 59 -2.75 -3.41 9.23
CA ALA A 59 -2.23 -4.06 8.03
C ALA A 59 -3.01 -3.64 6.76
N LEU A 60 -4.34 -3.50 6.85
CA LEU A 60 -5.19 -3.06 5.74
C LEU A 60 -4.96 -1.60 5.32
N ASP A 61 -4.57 -0.72 6.25
CA ASP A 61 -4.20 0.66 5.91
C ASP A 61 -2.90 0.70 5.10
N TYR A 62 -1.93 -0.15 5.47
CA TYR A 62 -0.69 -0.36 4.70
C TYR A 62 -0.95 -1.00 3.33
N ASN A 63 -1.88 -1.94 3.25
CA ASN A 63 -2.34 -2.50 1.99
C ASN A 63 -2.93 -1.41 1.06
N ALA A 64 -3.82 -0.58 1.60
CA ALA A 64 -4.48 0.49 0.85
C ALA A 64 -3.50 1.56 0.35
N ILE A 65 -2.55 1.99 1.18
CA ILE A 65 -1.56 2.99 0.76
C ILE A 65 -0.57 2.38 -0.23
N GLY A 66 -0.19 1.12 -0.03
CA GLY A 66 0.65 0.36 -0.96
C GLY A 66 0.03 0.24 -2.35
N ASN A 67 -1.26 -0.12 -2.41
CA ASN A 67 -2.01 -0.17 -3.67
C ASN A 67 -2.15 1.21 -4.32
N SER A 68 -2.35 2.27 -3.53
CA SER A 68 -2.37 3.65 -4.06
C SER A 68 -1.00 4.06 -4.62
N TYR A 69 0.10 3.63 -4.02
CA TYR A 69 1.44 3.84 -4.57
C TYR A 69 1.69 3.03 -5.86
N LEU A 70 1.18 1.80 -5.97
CA LEU A 70 1.18 1.04 -7.22
C LEU A 70 0.49 1.82 -8.34
N LEU A 71 -0.73 2.30 -8.07
CA LEU A 71 -1.57 2.99 -9.05
C LEU A 71 -1.05 4.39 -9.41
N THR A 72 -0.14 4.94 -8.60
CA THR A 72 0.60 6.18 -8.90
C THR A 72 2.03 5.93 -9.38
N LYS A 73 2.37 4.68 -9.75
CA LYS A 73 3.66 4.26 -10.31
C LYS A 73 4.87 4.48 -9.38
N GLN A 74 4.65 4.57 -8.08
CA GLN A 74 5.68 4.74 -7.05
C GLN A 74 6.03 3.39 -6.41
N TYR A 75 6.53 2.44 -7.20
CA TYR A 75 6.64 1.03 -6.80
C TYR A 75 7.57 0.78 -5.60
N GLY A 76 8.69 1.50 -5.50
CA GLY A 76 9.57 1.42 -4.32
C GLY A 76 8.87 1.82 -3.01
N LYS A 77 7.99 2.84 -3.06
CA LYS A 77 7.17 3.22 -1.90
C LYS A 77 6.10 2.17 -1.61
N ALA A 78 5.46 1.62 -2.65
CA ALA A 78 4.51 0.51 -2.48
C ALA A 78 5.16 -0.65 -1.73
N ILE A 79 6.34 -1.11 -2.17
CA ILE A 79 7.11 -2.18 -1.49
C ILE A 79 7.39 -1.81 -0.03
N LYS A 80 7.86 -0.59 0.23
CA LYS A 80 8.16 -0.13 1.61
C LYS A 80 6.93 -0.26 2.51
N PHE A 81 5.80 0.34 2.13
CA PHE A 81 4.61 0.37 2.98
C PHE A 81 3.95 -1.01 3.10
N LEU A 82 3.92 -1.80 2.04
CA LEU A 82 3.36 -3.14 2.09
C LEU A 82 4.17 -4.08 3.00
N LYS A 83 5.51 -3.94 3.04
CA LYS A 83 6.35 -4.66 4.01
C LYS A 83 6.06 -4.26 5.45
N GLU A 84 5.77 -2.99 5.72
CA GLU A 84 5.34 -2.59 7.08
C GLU A 84 3.98 -3.20 7.44
N GLY A 85 3.04 -3.27 6.48
CA GLY A 85 1.78 -3.98 6.67
C GLY A 85 1.97 -5.48 6.93
N GLU A 86 2.85 -6.13 6.17
CA GLU A 86 3.18 -7.55 6.32
C GLU A 86 3.79 -7.88 7.69
N LYS A 87 4.54 -6.94 8.29
CA LYS A 87 5.04 -7.10 9.67
C LYS A 87 3.91 -7.10 10.71
N LEU A 88 2.82 -6.38 10.44
CA LEU A 88 1.67 -6.33 11.35
C LEU A 88 0.78 -7.56 11.19
N ASP A 89 0.60 -8.02 9.95
CA ASP A 89 -0.11 -9.25 9.64
C ASP A 89 0.52 -9.92 8.42
N ASN A 90 1.23 -11.03 8.66
CA ASN A 90 1.93 -11.78 7.63
C ASN A 90 1.02 -12.80 6.92
N THR A 91 -0.25 -12.91 7.31
CA THR A 91 -1.25 -13.82 6.75
C THR A 91 -2.20 -13.13 5.76
N GLU A 92 -2.25 -11.79 5.78
CA GLU A 92 -3.11 -10.99 4.90
C GLU A 92 -2.71 -11.15 3.41
N LEU A 93 -3.51 -11.90 2.66
CA LEU A 93 -3.26 -12.23 1.25
C LEU A 93 -3.27 -11.01 0.33
N LEU A 94 -4.04 -9.97 0.64
CA LEU A 94 -4.03 -8.74 -0.16
C LEU A 94 -2.66 -8.05 -0.13
N ILE A 95 -1.99 -8.07 1.03
CA ILE A 95 -0.65 -7.50 1.18
C ILE A 95 0.35 -8.31 0.36
N LYS A 96 0.32 -9.65 0.48
CA LYS A 96 1.18 -10.55 -0.30
C LYS A 96 1.01 -10.31 -1.79
N LEU A 97 -0.23 -10.23 -2.25
CA LEU A 97 -0.53 -10.01 -3.65
C LEU A 97 -0.04 -8.65 -4.15
N ASN A 98 -0.32 -7.58 -3.41
CA ASN A 98 0.17 -6.25 -3.76
C ASN A 98 1.70 -6.15 -3.67
N LEU A 99 2.38 -6.91 -2.79
CA LEU A 99 3.84 -7.02 -2.78
C LEU A 99 4.35 -7.69 -4.05
N ALA A 100 3.71 -8.78 -4.49
CA ALA A 100 4.05 -9.44 -5.74
C ALA A 100 3.91 -8.48 -6.94
N HIS A 101 2.82 -7.71 -6.98
CA HIS A 101 2.62 -6.66 -7.98
C HIS A 101 3.72 -5.59 -7.91
N ALA A 102 4.05 -5.11 -6.72
CA ALA A 102 5.02 -4.04 -6.53
C ALA A 102 6.44 -4.49 -6.89
N TYR A 103 6.83 -5.73 -6.57
CA TYR A 103 8.08 -6.31 -7.05
C TYR A 103 8.11 -6.46 -8.56
N LEU A 104 7.03 -6.95 -9.17
CA LEU A 104 6.96 -7.17 -10.62
C LEU A 104 7.08 -5.85 -11.39
N LEU A 105 6.41 -4.81 -10.90
CA LEU A 105 6.42 -3.47 -11.50
C LEU A 105 7.71 -2.69 -11.19
N ASN A 106 8.49 -3.13 -10.21
CA ASN A 106 9.81 -2.60 -9.88
C ASN A 106 10.94 -3.50 -10.41
N ASP A 107 10.68 -4.17 -11.54
CA ASP A 107 11.63 -5.03 -12.28
C ASP A 107 12.27 -6.17 -11.46
N ASN A 108 11.66 -6.54 -10.33
CA ASN A 108 12.10 -7.66 -9.50
C ASN A 108 11.20 -8.88 -9.72
N TYR A 109 11.33 -9.45 -10.92
CA TYR A 109 10.57 -10.64 -11.32
C TYR A 109 10.79 -11.83 -10.38
N THR A 110 12.02 -12.04 -9.89
CA THR A 110 12.37 -13.18 -9.03
C THR A 110 11.56 -13.17 -7.73
N SER A 111 11.52 -12.03 -7.03
CA SER A 111 10.72 -11.90 -5.80
C SER A 111 9.22 -11.96 -6.10
N ALA A 112 8.77 -11.32 -7.17
CA ALA A 112 7.36 -11.38 -7.57
C ALA A 112 6.89 -12.82 -7.86
N LYS A 113 7.67 -13.56 -8.65
CA LYS A 113 7.41 -14.96 -9.02
C LYS A 113 7.27 -15.85 -7.79
N ALA A 114 8.14 -15.69 -6.78
CA ALA A 114 8.08 -16.49 -5.57
C ALA A 114 6.71 -16.37 -4.89
N ILE A 115 6.24 -15.14 -4.68
CA ILE A 115 4.96 -14.87 -4.02
C ILE A 115 3.77 -15.34 -4.87
N TYR A 116 3.77 -15.06 -6.18
CA TYR A 116 2.66 -15.51 -7.04
C TYR A 116 2.46 -17.02 -7.01
N LYS A 117 3.54 -17.80 -6.92
CA LYS A 117 3.49 -19.27 -6.85
C LYS A 117 3.06 -19.77 -5.47
N GLU A 118 3.58 -19.17 -4.41
CA GLU A 118 3.36 -19.61 -3.03
C GLU A 118 1.87 -19.67 -2.70
N TYR A 119 1.11 -18.66 -3.13
CA TYR A 119 -0.31 -18.53 -2.81
C TYR A 119 -1.25 -18.91 -3.97
N GLN A 120 -0.74 -19.55 -5.03
CA GLN A 120 -1.51 -19.79 -6.26
C GLN A 120 -2.81 -20.58 -6.07
N SER A 121 -2.85 -21.46 -5.06
CA SER A 121 -4.02 -22.30 -4.74
C SER A 121 -4.95 -21.68 -3.68
N GLN A 122 -4.67 -20.44 -3.25
CA GLN A 122 -5.45 -19.76 -2.21
C GLN A 122 -6.60 -18.94 -2.80
N ASN A 123 -7.53 -18.56 -1.93
CA ASN A 123 -8.60 -17.63 -2.22
C ASN A 123 -8.37 -16.33 -1.43
N VAL A 124 -8.49 -15.18 -2.11
CA VAL A 124 -8.36 -13.86 -1.48
C VAL A 124 -9.63 -13.50 -0.71
N THR A 125 -10.78 -13.95 -1.20
CA THR A 125 -12.07 -13.94 -0.51
C THR A 125 -12.82 -15.24 -0.82
N ASP A 126 -13.94 -15.51 -0.14
CA ASP A 126 -14.76 -16.70 -0.37
C ASP A 126 -15.20 -16.92 -1.83
N SER A 127 -15.23 -15.84 -2.64
CA SER A 127 -15.68 -15.87 -4.04
C SER A 127 -14.60 -15.48 -5.05
N LEU A 128 -13.38 -15.15 -4.61
CA LEU A 128 -12.34 -14.64 -5.47
C LEU A 128 -11.02 -15.37 -5.25
N SER A 129 -10.64 -16.21 -6.20
CA SER A 129 -9.36 -16.92 -6.14
C SER A 129 -8.18 -15.96 -6.32
N TRP A 130 -7.02 -16.37 -5.81
CA TRP A 130 -5.75 -15.67 -6.02
C TRP A 130 -5.46 -15.41 -7.51
N THR A 131 -5.62 -16.44 -8.34
CA THR A 131 -5.34 -16.34 -9.78
C THR A 131 -6.36 -15.47 -10.52
N GLN A 132 -7.64 -15.49 -10.12
CA GLN A 132 -8.65 -14.59 -10.64
C GLN A 132 -8.33 -13.14 -10.29
N LYS A 133 -7.93 -12.87 -9.04
CA LYS A 133 -7.56 -11.53 -8.60
C LYS A 133 -6.36 -10.97 -9.38
N ILE A 134 -5.31 -11.77 -9.62
CA ILE A 134 -4.17 -11.37 -10.46
C ILE A 134 -4.63 -10.91 -11.85
N LYS A 135 -5.51 -11.67 -12.50
CA LYS A 135 -6.03 -11.34 -13.83
C LYS A 135 -6.81 -10.01 -13.81
N GLN A 136 -7.63 -9.78 -12.79
CA GLN A 136 -8.37 -8.53 -12.59
C GLN A 136 -7.42 -7.36 -12.36
N ASP A 137 -6.43 -7.52 -11.49
CA ASP A 137 -5.46 -6.47 -11.15
C ASP A 137 -4.61 -6.09 -12.37
N PHE A 138 -4.13 -7.07 -13.15
CA PHE A 138 -3.39 -6.79 -14.39
C PHE A 138 -4.25 -6.08 -15.43
N ALA A 139 -5.52 -6.44 -15.56
CA ALA A 139 -6.44 -5.73 -16.44
C ALA A 139 -6.68 -4.28 -15.97
N ALA A 140 -6.82 -4.06 -14.66
CA ALA A 140 -6.95 -2.72 -14.07
C ALA A 140 -5.68 -1.88 -14.28
N PHE A 141 -4.50 -2.45 -14.06
CA PHE A 141 -3.21 -1.80 -14.34
C PHE A 141 -3.08 -1.38 -15.80
N LYS A 142 -3.38 -2.29 -16.75
CA LYS A 142 -3.36 -1.97 -18.18
C LYS A 142 -4.29 -0.80 -18.51
N LYS A 143 -5.51 -0.75 -17.94
CA LYS A 143 -6.47 0.36 -18.15
C LYS A 143 -5.96 1.73 -17.70
N VAL A 144 -5.11 1.78 -16.69
CA VAL A 144 -4.51 3.03 -16.18
C VAL A 144 -3.08 3.27 -16.70
N GLY A 145 -2.69 2.55 -17.77
CA GLY A 145 -1.39 2.73 -18.41
C GLY A 145 -0.21 2.23 -17.57
N ILE A 146 -0.43 1.25 -16.69
CA ILE A 146 0.60 0.49 -16.01
C ILE A 146 0.80 -0.83 -16.77
N ALA A 147 2.01 -1.06 -17.25
CA ALA A 147 2.37 -2.26 -18.00
C ALA A 147 3.70 -2.81 -17.50
N SER A 148 3.87 -4.12 -17.63
CA SER A 148 5.14 -4.83 -17.44
C SER A 148 5.26 -5.92 -18.49
N ASN A 149 6.47 -6.12 -19.01
CA ASN A 149 6.77 -7.19 -19.96
C ASN A 149 6.57 -8.59 -19.35
N ASP A 150 6.55 -8.69 -18.01
CA ASP A 150 6.40 -9.95 -17.30
C ASP A 150 4.95 -10.31 -16.95
N PHE A 151 3.95 -9.48 -17.27
CA PHE A 151 2.54 -9.82 -17.00
C PHE A 151 2.15 -11.15 -17.66
N GLU A 152 2.41 -11.31 -18.95
CA GLU A 152 2.10 -12.55 -19.68
C GLU A 152 2.91 -13.74 -19.16
N ARG A 153 4.11 -13.50 -18.64
CA ARG A 153 4.95 -14.53 -18.03
C ARG A 153 4.36 -15.03 -16.72
N VAL A 154 3.82 -14.13 -15.90
CA VAL A 154 3.10 -14.48 -14.66
C VAL A 154 1.78 -15.19 -14.97
N LEU A 155 1.00 -14.73 -15.97
CA LEU A 155 -0.24 -15.41 -16.34
C LEU A 155 0.01 -16.87 -16.77
N LYS A 156 1.00 -17.11 -17.64
CA LYS A 156 1.43 -18.46 -18.03
C LYS A 156 1.95 -19.31 -16.87
N LEU A 157 2.40 -18.69 -15.79
CA LEU A 157 2.91 -19.39 -14.60
C LEU A 157 1.77 -19.91 -13.73
N ILE A 158 0.69 -19.14 -13.58
CA ILE A 158 -0.43 -19.44 -12.68
C ILE A 158 -1.59 -20.19 -13.37
N ASP A 159 -1.57 -20.27 -14.70
CA ASP A 159 -2.55 -21.03 -15.50
C ASP A 159 -2.14 -22.50 -15.74
N LYS A 160 -1.10 -22.98 -15.07
CA LYS A 160 -0.62 -24.36 -15.11
C LYS A 160 -1.09 -25.16 -13.91
#